data_AF-A0AAD5NR75-F1
#
_entry.id   AF-A0AAD5NR75-F1
#
_cell.length_a   1.000
_cell.length_b   1.000
_cell.length_c   1.000
_cell.angle_alpha   90.00
_cell.angle_beta   90.00
_cell.angle_gamma   90.00
#
_symmetry.space_group_name_H-M   'P 1'
#
loop_
_entity.id
_entity.type
_entity.pdbx_description
1 polymer ?
#
loop_
_entity_poly.entity_id
_entity_poly.type
_entity_poly.pdbx_seq_one_letter_code
_entity_poly.pdbx_strand_id
1 'polypeptide(L)'
;METQQRVRFRIYVEAPIIFILFAAIAIEVGSCEPNSDYNNFNTNASCSLKKYLMTTYFEKYESFLGSNFQDFITHELHSRLCDKPPEDKRLVIRQSVLQRHLIGEGSHRHLSSAIRFDIDPKLVSKLSNKYCEVIFVERLPFGVFADPFELQHLLQRGAFTDVAVFGDTNLELPSFLSNQSVVEVHMKMDLNSLLTHKRGLEILVELPLHARYPRLDESGYSIVEFGDPDSFMHCWFEGKLHNQSCLYIPMTDSDESRIGTAVWRIPSGFKEHAGVVSVVTLISAFLSTLLIVLISICFSDIKPCKSWKQS
;
A
#
# COMPACT_ATOMS: atom_id res chain seq x y z
N MET A 1 18.71 74.98 9.10
CA MET A 1 17.32 74.52 9.36
C MET A 1 17.11 73.27 8.56
N GLU A 2 17.21 72.10 9.18
CA GLU A 2 16.82 70.85 8.54
C GLU A 2 16.36 69.87 9.62
N THR A 3 15.22 69.26 9.35
CA THR A 3 14.26 68.70 10.28
C THR A 3 14.61 67.28 10.70
N GLN A 4 14.66 67.06 12.02
CA GLN A 4 14.80 65.75 12.65
C GLN A 4 13.51 64.94 12.51
N GLN A 5 13.47 63.96 11.59
CA GLN A 5 12.33 63.05 11.44
C GLN A 5 12.55 61.79 12.30
N ARG A 6 12.01 61.83 13.52
CA ARG A 6 12.01 60.69 14.46
C ARG A 6 10.82 59.79 14.13
N VAL A 7 11.03 58.70 13.39
CA VAL A 7 9.99 57.69 13.15
C VAL A 7 9.79 56.88 14.42
N ARG A 8 8.66 57.12 15.10
CA ARG A 8 8.25 56.44 16.33
C ARG A 8 7.42 55.22 15.92
N PHE A 9 8.01 54.02 15.95
CA PHE A 9 7.23 52.79 15.81
C PHE A 9 6.40 52.59 17.09
N ARG A 10 5.11 52.87 16.97
CA ARG A 10 4.12 52.69 18.02
C ARG A 10 3.57 51.27 17.85
N ILE A 11 4.10 50.32 18.61
CA ILE A 11 3.55 48.97 18.68
C ILE A 11 2.21 49.09 19.43
N TYR A 12 1.12 48.96 18.70
CA TYR A 12 -0.20 48.79 19.31
C TYR A 12 -0.23 47.41 19.97
N VAL A 13 -0.27 47.43 21.30
CA VAL A 13 -0.62 46.30 22.15
C VAL A 13 -2.12 46.09 21.99
N GLU A 14 -2.54 45.27 21.04
CA GLU A 14 -3.87 44.62 20.94
C GLU A 14 -3.84 43.69 19.70
N ALA A 15 -3.26 42.49 19.84
CA ALA A 15 -3.53 41.34 18.95
C ALA A 15 -2.84 40.04 19.43
N PRO A 16 -3.35 39.33 20.45
CA PRO A 16 -2.96 37.95 20.70
C PRO A 16 -3.98 36.96 20.09
N ILE A 17 -4.58 37.25 18.92
CA ILE A 17 -5.53 36.33 18.25
C ILE A 17 -5.41 36.42 16.71
N ILE A 18 -4.21 36.53 16.13
CA ILE A 18 -4.03 36.31 14.68
C ILE A 18 -2.63 35.72 14.43
N PHE A 19 -2.38 34.50 14.91
CA PHE A 19 -1.20 33.72 14.47
C PHE A 19 -1.41 32.20 14.55
N ILE A 20 -2.67 31.73 14.43
CA ILE A 20 -3.04 30.31 14.28
C ILE A 20 -3.91 30.12 13.01
N LEU A 21 -3.66 30.87 11.94
CA LEU A 21 -4.51 30.78 10.73
C LEU A 21 -3.77 30.78 9.39
N PHE A 22 -2.52 30.35 9.38
CA PHE A 22 -1.78 30.05 8.13
C PHE A 22 -1.09 28.69 8.19
N ALA A 23 -1.90 27.65 8.39
CA ALA A 23 -1.52 26.26 8.13
C ALA A 23 -2.71 25.49 7.54
N ALA A 24 -3.32 26.06 6.50
CA ALA A 24 -4.30 25.38 5.66
C ALA A 24 -4.12 25.86 4.22
N ILE A 25 -2.91 25.70 3.70
CA ILE A 25 -2.73 25.62 2.24
C ILE A 25 -2.79 24.13 1.94
N ALA A 26 -3.97 23.68 1.53
CA ALA A 26 -4.14 22.37 0.91
C ALA A 26 -3.26 22.36 -0.33
N ILE A 27 -2.19 21.56 -0.30
CA ILE A 27 -1.52 21.11 -1.51
C ILE A 27 -2.44 20.03 -2.07
N GLU A 28 -3.24 20.41 -3.05
CA GLU A 28 -3.98 19.47 -3.88
C GLU A 28 -2.94 18.64 -4.66
N VAL A 29 -2.62 17.47 -4.12
CA VAL A 29 -1.78 16.47 -4.80
C VAL A 29 -2.59 16.00 -5.99
N GLY A 30 -2.04 16.22 -7.19
CA GLY A 30 -2.67 15.88 -8.46
C GLY A 30 -3.13 14.42 -8.47
N SER A 31 -4.45 14.25 -8.55
CA SER A 31 -5.07 12.99 -8.93
C SER A 31 -4.60 12.66 -10.35
N CYS A 32 -3.96 11.49 -10.53
CA CYS A 32 -3.71 10.97 -11.86
C CYS A 32 -5.03 10.47 -12.43
N GLU A 33 -5.70 11.35 -13.17
CA GLU A 33 -6.87 11.03 -13.97
C GLU A 33 -6.41 10.16 -15.17
N PRO A 34 -6.90 8.93 -15.32
CA PRO A 34 -6.64 8.18 -16.54
C PRO A 34 -7.53 8.77 -17.63
N ASN A 35 -6.92 9.47 -18.59
CA ASN A 35 -7.55 9.79 -19.87
C ASN A 35 -8.06 8.49 -20.50
N SER A 36 -9.37 8.24 -20.43
CA SER A 36 -10.04 7.24 -21.25
C SER A 36 -10.66 7.96 -22.45
N ASP A 37 -10.01 7.84 -23.60
CA ASP A 37 -10.61 8.16 -24.89
C ASP A 37 -11.86 7.29 -25.08
N TYR A 38 -13.02 7.94 -24.97
CA TYR A 38 -14.32 7.34 -25.28
C TYR A 38 -14.43 7.19 -26.79
N ASN A 39 -14.32 5.96 -27.29
CA ASN A 39 -14.87 5.61 -28.59
C ASN A 39 -15.78 4.39 -28.49
N ASN A 40 -17.07 4.70 -28.65
CA ASN A 40 -18.22 3.84 -28.96
C ASN A 40 -17.86 2.50 -29.64
N PHE A 41 -18.26 1.39 -29.01
CA PHE A 41 -18.76 0.22 -29.73
C PHE A 41 -19.84 -0.49 -28.90
N ASN A 42 -21.06 -0.46 -29.42
CA ASN A 42 -22.18 -1.27 -28.98
C ASN A 42 -22.10 -2.61 -29.72
N THR A 43 -22.05 -3.75 -29.00
CA THR A 43 -22.79 -5.01 -29.27
C THR A 43 -22.21 -6.18 -28.46
N ASN A 44 -23.09 -6.80 -27.65
CA ASN A 44 -23.06 -8.17 -27.10
C ASN A 44 -21.86 -8.65 -26.26
N ALA A 45 -22.10 -8.70 -24.94
CA ALA A 45 -21.74 -9.78 -24.01
C ALA A 45 -20.32 -10.37 -24.10
N SER A 46 -19.36 -9.61 -23.57
CA SER A 46 -18.25 -10.17 -22.79
C SER A 46 -17.81 -9.04 -21.87
N CYS A 47 -18.15 -9.12 -20.59
CA CYS A 47 -17.61 -8.19 -19.62
C CYS A 47 -16.10 -8.44 -19.66
N SER A 48 -15.27 -7.52 -20.15
CA SER A 48 -13.82 -7.67 -20.06
C SER A 48 -13.44 -7.48 -18.60
N LEU A 49 -12.62 -8.35 -18.00
CA LEU A 49 -12.15 -8.12 -16.64
C LEU A 49 -11.36 -6.81 -16.70
N LYS A 50 -11.69 -5.85 -15.84
CA LYS A 50 -10.81 -4.70 -15.66
C LYS A 50 -9.44 -5.24 -15.25
N LYS A 51 -8.40 -4.49 -15.59
CA LYS A 51 -7.01 -4.87 -15.35
C LYS A 51 -6.75 -5.45 -13.95
N TYR A 52 -7.48 -4.98 -12.94
CA TYR A 52 -7.39 -5.43 -11.56
C TYR A 52 -8.73 -5.97 -11.02
N LEU A 53 -8.68 -7.08 -10.29
CA LEU A 53 -9.84 -7.71 -9.64
C LEU A 53 -10.50 -6.76 -8.64
N MET A 54 -9.70 -6.02 -7.89
CA MET A 54 -10.17 -5.13 -6.84
C MET A 54 -10.96 -3.93 -7.38
N THR A 55 -10.77 -3.55 -8.65
CA THR A 55 -11.60 -2.51 -9.28
C THR A 55 -13.04 -2.99 -9.44
N THR A 56 -13.23 -4.22 -9.95
CA THR A 56 -14.57 -4.82 -10.10
C THR A 56 -15.22 -5.09 -8.75
N TYR A 57 -14.43 -5.51 -7.74
CA TYR A 57 -14.94 -5.67 -6.39
C TYR A 57 -15.49 -4.36 -5.82
N PHE A 58 -14.71 -3.28 -5.90
CA PHE A 58 -15.11 -1.98 -5.37
C PHE A 58 -16.35 -1.42 -6.06
N GLU A 59 -16.46 -1.55 -7.38
CA GLU A 59 -17.63 -1.07 -8.13
C GLU A 59 -18.94 -1.75 -7.72
N LYS A 60 -18.86 -2.99 -7.22
CA LYS A 60 -20.04 -3.74 -6.79
C LYS A 60 -20.40 -3.51 -5.32
N TYR A 61 -19.40 -3.46 -4.45
CA TYR A 61 -19.61 -3.44 -2.99
C TYR A 61 -19.30 -2.09 -2.34
N GLU A 62 -18.80 -1.11 -3.10
CA GLU A 62 -18.39 0.23 -2.66
C GLU A 62 -17.48 0.23 -1.42
N SER A 63 -16.76 -0.87 -1.21
CA SER A 63 -15.92 -1.09 -0.04
C SER A 63 -14.82 -2.09 -0.33
N PHE A 64 -13.73 -2.00 0.44
CA PHE A 64 -12.60 -2.94 0.38
C PHE A 64 -12.60 -3.96 1.53
N LEU A 65 -13.63 -3.93 2.37
CA LEU A 65 -13.79 -4.83 3.51
C LEU A 65 -13.92 -6.28 3.05
N GLY A 66 -13.28 -7.21 3.76
CA GLY A 66 -13.25 -8.62 3.38
C GLY A 66 -14.58 -9.38 3.53
N SER A 67 -15.59 -8.81 4.21
CA SER A 67 -16.83 -9.54 4.54
C SER A 67 -17.57 -10.08 3.33
N ASN A 68 -17.55 -9.35 2.22
CA ASN A 68 -18.31 -9.70 1.01
C ASN A 68 -17.41 -10.32 -0.06
N PHE A 69 -16.13 -10.57 0.24
CA PHE A 69 -15.20 -11.02 -0.78
C PHE A 69 -15.46 -12.47 -1.20
N GLN A 70 -15.82 -13.35 -0.27
CA GLN A 70 -16.18 -14.73 -0.62
C GLN A 70 -17.42 -14.80 -1.52
N ASP A 71 -18.40 -13.92 -1.30
CA ASP A 71 -19.57 -13.78 -2.17
C ASP A 71 -19.16 -13.27 -3.56
N PHE A 72 -18.21 -12.33 -3.63
CA PHE A 72 -17.64 -11.87 -4.90
C PHE A 72 -16.95 -13.00 -5.66
N ILE A 73 -16.11 -13.80 -4.99
CA ILE A 73 -15.46 -14.97 -5.57
C ILE A 73 -16.51 -15.95 -6.13
N THR A 74 -17.54 -16.24 -5.32
CA THR A 74 -18.53 -17.29 -5.62
C THR A 74 -19.52 -16.90 -6.70
N HIS A 75 -19.93 -15.63 -6.78
CA HIS A 75 -21.01 -15.21 -7.69
C HIS A 75 -20.53 -14.45 -8.92
N GLU A 76 -19.48 -13.64 -8.79
CA GLU A 76 -19.02 -12.79 -9.90
C GLU A 76 -17.87 -13.45 -10.67
N LEU A 77 -16.88 -13.98 -9.95
CA LEU A 77 -15.72 -14.60 -10.59
C LEU A 77 -16.03 -16.00 -11.11
N HIS A 78 -17.07 -16.66 -10.61
CA HIS A 78 -17.48 -18.00 -11.07
C HIS A 78 -17.91 -18.04 -12.55
N SER A 79 -18.40 -16.92 -13.11
CA SER A 79 -18.70 -16.80 -14.55
C SER A 79 -17.46 -16.78 -15.46
N ARG A 80 -16.29 -16.54 -14.87
CA ARG A 80 -14.98 -16.45 -15.56
C ARG A 80 -13.99 -17.53 -15.13
N LEU A 81 -14.36 -18.32 -14.12
CA LEU A 81 -13.67 -19.56 -13.82
C LEU A 81 -13.77 -20.49 -15.02
N CYS A 82 -12.73 -21.28 -15.25
CA CYS A 82 -12.78 -22.30 -16.29
C CYS A 82 -14.05 -23.15 -16.15
N ASP A 83 -14.89 -23.14 -17.19
CA ASP A 83 -16.07 -23.98 -17.27
C ASP A 83 -15.66 -25.45 -17.23
N LYS A 84 -16.15 -26.11 -16.19
CA LYS A 84 -15.89 -27.49 -15.77
C LYS A 84 -14.48 -27.70 -15.19
N PRO A 85 -14.37 -28.27 -13.97
CA PRO A 85 -13.16 -29.01 -13.66
C PRO A 85 -12.97 -30.00 -14.82
N PRO A 86 -11.74 -30.29 -15.24
CA PRO A 86 -11.51 -31.35 -16.21
C PRO A 86 -12.33 -32.56 -15.76
N GLU A 87 -12.95 -33.30 -16.69
CA GLU A 87 -13.83 -34.43 -16.37
C GLU A 87 -13.23 -35.42 -15.34
N ASP A 88 -11.91 -35.34 -15.15
CA ASP A 88 -11.13 -35.85 -14.05
C ASP A 88 -11.08 -34.85 -12.86
N LYS A 89 -11.80 -35.15 -11.76
CA LYS A 89 -11.78 -34.43 -10.45
C LYS A 89 -10.38 -34.31 -9.80
N ARG A 90 -9.33 -34.68 -10.51
CA ARG A 90 -7.94 -34.79 -10.06
C ARG A 90 -7.06 -33.62 -10.52
N LEU A 91 -7.53 -32.81 -11.47
CA LEU A 91 -6.79 -31.66 -11.97
C LEU A 91 -7.03 -30.46 -11.04
N VAL A 92 -6.22 -30.40 -9.98
CA VAL A 92 -6.31 -29.41 -8.90
C VAL A 92 -5.03 -28.58 -8.89
N ILE A 93 -5.19 -27.27 -8.68
CA ILE A 93 -4.09 -26.38 -8.30
C ILE A 93 -4.20 -26.21 -6.78
N ARG A 94 -3.16 -26.58 -6.07
CA ARG A 94 -3.07 -26.36 -4.62
C ARG A 94 -2.13 -25.21 -4.33
N GLN A 95 -2.43 -24.47 -3.28
CA GLN A 95 -1.54 -23.47 -2.72
C GLN A 95 -1.28 -23.74 -1.24
N SER A 96 -0.07 -23.44 -0.79
CA SER A 96 0.32 -23.45 0.61
C SER A 96 1.15 -22.21 0.92
N VAL A 97 0.86 -21.56 2.04
CA VAL A 97 1.70 -20.46 2.56
C VAL A 97 2.77 -21.09 3.44
N LEU A 98 4.00 -21.12 2.94
CA LEU A 98 5.12 -21.78 3.62
C LEU A 98 5.66 -20.95 4.78
N GLN A 99 5.92 -19.67 4.51
CA GLN A 99 6.51 -18.75 5.47
C GLN A 99 5.97 -17.35 5.25
N ARG A 100 5.65 -16.67 6.35
CA ARG A 100 5.15 -15.30 6.31
C ARG A 100 5.68 -14.52 7.50
N HIS A 101 6.44 -13.46 7.24
CA HIS A 101 7.09 -12.68 8.28
C HIS A 101 7.37 -11.24 7.84
N LEU A 102 7.64 -10.38 8.81
CA LEU A 102 8.02 -8.98 8.59
C LEU A 102 9.54 -8.84 8.70
N ILE A 103 10.13 -8.14 7.74
CA ILE A 103 11.56 -7.87 7.66
C ILE A 103 11.78 -6.37 7.90
N GLY A 104 12.77 -6.04 8.75
CA GLY A 104 13.12 -4.66 9.10
C GLY A 104 12.60 -4.21 10.47
N GLU A 105 12.84 -2.95 10.79
CA GLU A 105 12.55 -2.33 12.09
C GLU A 105 11.80 -1.00 11.94
N GLY A 106 11.17 -0.53 13.02
CA GLY A 106 10.44 0.74 13.01
C GLY A 106 9.08 0.67 12.31
N SER A 107 8.68 1.81 11.72
CA SER A 107 7.39 2.03 11.05
C SER A 107 7.38 1.66 9.57
N HIS A 108 8.54 1.37 8.97
CA HIS A 108 8.67 0.88 7.60
C HIS A 108 9.23 -0.54 7.63
N ARG A 109 8.51 -1.50 7.07
CA ARG A 109 8.89 -2.93 7.05
C ARG A 109 8.48 -3.58 5.75
N HIS A 110 9.12 -4.68 5.41
CA HIS A 110 8.72 -5.51 4.28
C HIS A 110 7.95 -6.74 4.77
N LEU A 111 6.75 -6.96 4.24
CA LEU A 111 6.03 -8.22 4.43
C LEU A 111 6.52 -9.22 3.38
N SER A 112 7.22 -10.25 3.84
CA SER A 112 7.72 -11.34 3.01
C SER A 112 6.81 -12.55 3.12
N SER A 113 6.27 -12.99 1.98
CA SER A 113 5.38 -14.14 1.87
C SER A 113 5.93 -15.15 0.86
N ALA A 114 6.32 -16.32 1.35
CA ALA A 114 6.71 -17.45 0.53
C ALA A 114 5.50 -18.38 0.35
N ILE A 115 5.03 -18.51 -0.88
CA ILE A 115 3.82 -19.24 -1.24
C ILE A 115 4.19 -20.28 -2.27
N ARG A 116 3.74 -21.52 -2.06
CA ARG A 116 4.00 -22.63 -2.97
C ARG A 116 2.74 -23.04 -3.69
N PHE A 117 2.87 -23.26 -4.99
CA PHE A 117 1.83 -23.76 -5.87
C PHE A 117 2.20 -25.16 -6.36
N ASP A 118 1.32 -26.11 -6.09
CA ASP A 118 1.40 -27.46 -6.62
C ASP A 118 0.35 -27.62 -7.72
N ILE A 119 0.82 -27.71 -8.96
CA ILE A 119 -0.01 -27.82 -10.16
C ILE A 119 0.16 -29.23 -10.73
N ASP A 120 -0.96 -29.91 -11.01
CA ASP A 120 -0.93 -31.20 -11.70
C ASP A 120 -0.18 -31.07 -13.05
N PRO A 121 0.87 -31.89 -13.31
CA PRO A 121 1.63 -31.85 -14.55
C PRO A 121 0.79 -31.96 -15.83
N LYS A 122 -0.34 -32.68 -15.79
CA LYS A 122 -1.27 -32.77 -16.92
C LYS A 122 -1.91 -31.42 -17.23
N LEU A 123 -2.16 -30.59 -16.21
CA LEU A 123 -2.65 -29.22 -16.41
C LEU A 123 -1.54 -28.34 -16.97
N VAL A 124 -0.32 -28.43 -16.41
CA VAL A 124 0.85 -27.68 -16.92
C VAL A 124 1.07 -27.92 -18.41
N SER A 125 0.94 -29.16 -18.89
CA SER A 125 1.10 -29.49 -20.31
C SER A 125 0.06 -28.87 -21.26
N LYS A 126 -1.07 -28.42 -20.72
CA LYS A 126 -2.16 -27.78 -21.48
C LYS A 126 -2.11 -26.25 -21.42
N LEU A 127 -1.43 -25.68 -20.44
CA LEU A 127 -1.28 -24.26 -20.25
C LEU A 127 -0.14 -23.74 -21.14
N SER A 128 -0.29 -22.55 -21.72
CA SER A 128 0.82 -21.93 -22.44
C SER A 128 1.78 -21.28 -21.45
N ASN A 129 2.99 -21.81 -21.32
CA ASN A 129 4.01 -21.32 -20.37
C ASN A 129 4.40 -19.84 -20.59
N LYS A 130 4.04 -19.24 -21.72
CA LYS A 130 4.34 -17.83 -22.03
C LYS A 130 3.34 -16.83 -21.45
N TYR A 131 2.22 -17.32 -20.94
CA TYR A 131 1.07 -16.51 -20.55
C TYR A 131 0.40 -17.16 -19.33
N CYS A 132 1.08 -17.15 -18.19
CA CYS A 132 0.45 -17.43 -16.90
C CYS A 132 0.96 -16.41 -15.90
N GLU A 133 0.03 -15.80 -15.18
CA GLU A 133 0.29 -14.85 -14.12
C GLU A 133 -0.39 -15.30 -12.83
N VAL A 134 0.27 -15.05 -11.71
CA VAL A 134 -0.31 -15.19 -10.38
C VAL A 134 -0.67 -13.80 -9.89
N ILE A 135 -1.88 -13.68 -9.38
CA ILE A 135 -2.44 -12.45 -8.83
C ILE A 135 -2.56 -12.67 -7.33
N PHE A 136 -1.90 -11.82 -6.54
CA PHE A 136 -2.03 -11.77 -5.09
C PHE A 136 -2.82 -10.55 -4.69
N VAL A 137 -3.84 -10.73 -3.87
CA VAL A 137 -4.62 -9.66 -3.24
C VAL A 137 -4.32 -9.70 -1.74
N GLU A 138 -3.54 -8.71 -1.30
CA GLU A 138 -3.11 -8.54 0.08
C GLU A 138 -3.97 -7.47 0.75
N ARG A 139 -4.80 -7.88 1.73
CA ARG A 139 -5.62 -6.97 2.52
C ARG A 139 -4.84 -6.51 3.73
N LEU A 140 -4.48 -5.23 3.74
CA LEU A 140 -3.67 -4.69 4.82
C LEU A 140 -4.54 -4.41 6.06
N PRO A 141 -4.01 -4.63 7.28
CA PRO A 141 -4.67 -4.22 8.50
C PRO A 141 -4.88 -2.70 8.57
N PHE A 142 -5.87 -2.25 9.36
CA PHE A 142 -6.06 -0.83 9.61
C PHE A 142 -4.80 -0.18 10.19
N GLY A 143 -4.49 1.03 9.75
CA GLY A 143 -3.27 1.73 10.14
C GLY A 143 -2.01 1.26 9.42
N VAL A 144 -2.11 0.31 8.49
CA VAL A 144 -0.99 -0.12 7.62
C VAL A 144 -1.35 0.18 6.17
N PHE A 145 -0.37 0.62 5.40
CA PHE A 145 -0.54 0.84 3.97
C PHE A 145 0.77 0.55 3.22
N ALA A 146 0.69 0.34 1.91
CA ALA A 146 1.85 0.25 1.03
C ALA A 146 1.98 1.56 0.25
N ASP A 147 3.20 2.10 0.15
CA ASP A 147 3.46 3.31 -0.62
C ASP A 147 3.42 2.99 -2.14
N PRO A 148 2.52 3.61 -2.92
CA PRO A 148 2.46 3.43 -4.37
C PRO A 148 3.79 3.75 -5.08
N PHE A 149 4.59 4.70 -4.58
CA PHE A 149 5.87 5.07 -5.22
C PHE A 149 6.92 3.98 -5.03
N GLU A 150 7.00 3.36 -3.84
CA GLU A 150 7.90 2.22 -3.60
C GLU A 150 7.49 1.01 -4.43
N LEU A 151 6.19 0.73 -4.54
CA LEU A 151 5.68 -0.35 -5.39
C LEU A 151 5.95 -0.11 -6.87
N GLN A 152 5.85 1.14 -7.33
CA GLN A 152 6.20 1.52 -8.71
C GLN A 152 7.68 1.23 -9.00
N HIS A 153 8.58 1.44 -8.03
CA HIS A 153 9.98 1.07 -8.18
C HIS A 153 10.19 -0.44 -8.29
N LEU A 154 9.42 -1.24 -7.56
CA LEU A 154 9.46 -2.71 -7.69
C LEU A 154 8.96 -3.18 -9.05
N LEU A 155 7.90 -2.54 -9.57
CA LEU A 155 7.40 -2.77 -10.93
C LEU A 155 8.48 -2.44 -11.98
N GLN A 156 9.16 -1.29 -11.87
CA GLN A 156 10.23 -0.88 -12.79
C GLN A 156 11.43 -1.82 -12.78
N ARG A 157 11.72 -2.44 -11.63
CA ARG A 157 12.81 -3.43 -11.49
C ARG A 157 12.40 -4.84 -11.95
N GLY A 158 11.15 -5.02 -12.37
CA GLY A 158 10.63 -6.30 -12.85
C GLY A 158 10.34 -7.32 -11.75
N ALA A 159 10.25 -6.89 -10.48
CA ALA A 159 9.82 -7.76 -9.39
C ALA A 159 8.35 -8.17 -9.57
N PHE A 160 7.52 -7.24 -10.04
CA PHE A 160 6.11 -7.45 -10.38
C PHE A 160 5.89 -7.19 -11.87
N THR A 161 4.91 -7.86 -12.47
CA THR A 161 4.44 -7.50 -13.82
C THR A 161 3.41 -6.40 -13.78
N ASP A 162 2.65 -6.34 -12.69
CA ASP A 162 1.72 -5.26 -12.42
C ASP A 162 1.47 -5.10 -10.93
N VAL A 163 1.07 -3.92 -10.51
CA VAL A 163 0.71 -3.64 -9.12
C VAL A 163 -0.28 -2.48 -9.03
N ALA A 164 -1.22 -2.58 -8.10
CA ALA A 164 -2.11 -1.47 -7.75
C ALA A 164 -2.39 -1.46 -6.25
N VAL A 165 -2.56 -0.26 -5.71
CA VAL A 165 -2.99 -0.02 -4.34
C VAL A 165 -4.37 0.60 -4.35
N PHE A 166 -5.25 0.06 -3.52
CA PHE A 166 -6.63 0.49 -3.38
C PHE A 166 -6.92 0.88 -1.93
N GLY A 167 -7.92 1.75 -1.75
CA GLY A 167 -8.30 2.25 -0.43
C GLY A 167 -7.42 3.42 0.03
N ASP A 168 -7.11 3.46 1.32
CA ASP A 168 -6.46 4.61 1.95
C ASP A 168 -4.93 4.56 1.80
N THR A 169 -4.37 5.51 1.04
CA THR A 169 -2.93 5.70 0.83
C THR A 169 -2.39 6.97 1.47
N ASN A 170 -3.19 7.70 2.26
CA ASN A 170 -2.76 8.94 2.89
C ASN A 170 -1.78 8.68 4.05
N LEU A 171 -0.49 8.90 3.80
CA LEU A 171 0.60 8.75 4.76
C LEU A 171 0.39 9.57 6.05
N GLU A 172 -0.28 10.72 5.97
CA GLU A 172 -0.44 11.67 7.08
C GLU A 172 -1.64 11.34 7.98
N LEU A 173 -2.54 10.46 7.56
CA LEU A 173 -3.70 10.09 8.39
C LEU A 173 -3.25 9.21 9.57
N PRO A 174 -3.65 9.51 10.81
CA PRO A 174 -3.39 8.62 11.94
C PRO A 174 -4.20 7.32 11.80
N SER A 175 -3.74 6.25 12.46
CA SER A 175 -4.33 4.91 12.24
C SER A 175 -5.82 4.83 12.57
N PHE A 176 -6.29 5.57 13.57
CA PHE A 176 -7.69 5.54 14.00
C PHE A 176 -8.66 6.29 13.08
N LEU A 177 -8.14 7.04 12.11
CA LEU A 177 -8.93 7.65 11.03
C LEU A 177 -8.70 6.94 9.69
N SER A 178 -7.75 6.01 9.64
CA SER A 178 -7.40 5.31 8.41
C SER A 178 -8.42 4.23 8.07
N ASN A 179 -8.73 4.12 6.78
CA ASN A 179 -9.51 3.01 6.25
C ASN A 179 -8.61 1.85 5.83
N GLN A 180 -9.21 0.70 5.54
CA GLN A 180 -8.48 -0.46 5.02
C GLN A 180 -7.91 -0.17 3.63
N SER A 181 -6.66 -0.58 3.41
CA SER A 181 -6.01 -0.57 2.10
C SER A 181 -5.79 -2.00 1.60
N VAL A 182 -5.76 -2.16 0.29
CA VAL A 182 -5.57 -3.46 -0.38
C VAL A 182 -4.54 -3.30 -1.48
N VAL A 183 -3.60 -4.23 -1.55
CA VAL A 183 -2.58 -4.27 -2.61
C VAL A 183 -2.86 -5.46 -3.51
N GLU A 184 -3.02 -5.21 -4.79
CA GLU A 184 -3.11 -6.26 -5.81
C GLU A 184 -1.79 -6.32 -6.59
N VAL A 185 -1.12 -7.46 -6.58
CA VAL A 185 0.17 -7.70 -7.23
C VAL A 185 0.02 -8.78 -8.27
N HIS A 186 0.56 -8.55 -9.46
CA HIS A 186 0.61 -9.52 -10.55
C HIS A 186 2.06 -9.93 -10.78
N MET A 187 2.30 -11.23 -10.91
CA MET A 187 3.63 -11.80 -11.13
C MET A 187 3.57 -12.87 -12.22
N LYS A 188 4.59 -12.91 -13.09
CA LYS A 188 4.73 -13.98 -14.09
C LYS A 188 5.07 -15.31 -13.43
N MET A 189 4.39 -16.36 -13.89
CA MET A 189 4.64 -17.72 -13.44
C MET A 189 5.46 -18.47 -14.49
N ASP A 190 6.68 -18.92 -14.13
CA ASP A 190 7.44 -19.81 -15.01
C ASP A 190 7.07 -21.27 -14.78
N LEU A 191 6.06 -21.73 -15.52
CA LEU A 191 5.59 -23.11 -15.50
C LEU A 191 6.63 -24.14 -15.97
N ASN A 192 7.71 -23.75 -16.67
CA ASN A 192 8.77 -24.69 -17.06
C ASN A 192 9.55 -25.19 -15.83
N SER A 193 9.69 -24.33 -14.82
CA SER A 193 10.36 -24.69 -13.57
C SER A 193 9.62 -25.82 -12.83
N LEU A 194 8.28 -25.84 -12.89
CA LEU A 194 7.42 -26.89 -12.33
C LEU A 194 7.63 -28.26 -12.97
N LEU A 195 7.89 -28.31 -14.28
CA LEU A 195 8.19 -29.57 -14.97
C LEU A 195 9.57 -30.12 -14.58
N THR A 196 10.48 -29.23 -14.16
CA THR A 196 11.86 -29.58 -13.82
C THR A 196 12.01 -29.91 -12.32
N HIS A 197 11.28 -29.22 -11.46
CA HIS A 197 11.30 -29.41 -10.01
C HIS A 197 10.03 -30.14 -9.53
N LYS A 198 10.21 -31.37 -9.01
CA LYS A 198 9.13 -32.15 -8.37
C LYS A 198 8.58 -31.54 -7.06
N ARG A 199 9.01 -30.34 -6.66
CA ARG A 199 8.70 -29.72 -5.36
C ARG A 199 7.65 -28.60 -5.42
N GLY A 200 6.98 -28.40 -6.57
CA GLY A 200 6.05 -27.29 -6.77
C GLY A 200 6.78 -26.01 -7.19
N LEU A 201 6.01 -24.94 -7.48
CA LEU A 201 6.55 -23.61 -7.72
C LEU A 201 6.48 -22.78 -6.44
N GLU A 202 7.61 -22.30 -5.97
CA GLU A 202 7.68 -21.34 -4.87
C GLU A 202 7.77 -19.92 -5.43
N ILE A 203 6.86 -19.05 -4.98
CA ILE A 203 6.83 -17.62 -5.29
C ILE A 203 7.07 -16.86 -4.00
N LEU A 204 8.01 -15.91 -4.06
CA LEU A 204 8.28 -14.97 -2.99
C LEU A 204 7.65 -13.61 -3.35
N VAL A 205 6.79 -13.12 -2.47
CA VAL A 205 6.19 -11.78 -2.59
C VAL A 205 6.69 -10.93 -1.43
N GLU A 206 7.38 -9.83 -1.76
CA GLU A 206 7.86 -8.86 -0.77
C GLU A 206 7.15 -7.52 -0.97
N LEU A 207 6.37 -7.11 0.03
CA LEU A 207 5.61 -5.87 0.00
C LEU A 207 6.19 -4.84 0.98
N PRO A 208 6.62 -3.65 0.53
CA PRO A 208 6.98 -2.57 1.42
C PRO A 208 5.74 -1.98 2.09
N LEU A 209 5.74 -1.94 3.41
CA LEU A 209 4.62 -1.51 4.23
C LEU A 209 5.05 -0.43 5.21
N HIS A 210 4.13 0.50 5.45
CA HIS A 210 4.27 1.60 6.39
C HIS A 210 3.17 1.53 7.43
N ALA A 211 3.55 1.65 8.70
CA ALA A 211 2.65 1.75 9.84
C ALA A 211 2.39 3.21 10.18
N ARG A 212 1.10 3.58 10.26
CA ARG A 212 0.63 4.88 10.73
C ARG A 212 0.68 4.95 12.24
N TYR A 213 0.76 6.18 12.77
CA TYR A 213 0.79 6.42 14.21
C TYR A 213 -0.45 5.85 14.90
N PRO A 214 -0.28 4.86 15.80
CA PRO A 214 -1.39 4.30 16.56
C PRO A 214 -1.84 5.21 17.69
N ARG A 215 -3.01 4.91 18.27
CA ARG A 215 -3.39 5.51 19.56
C ARG A 215 -2.44 5.05 20.65
N LEU A 216 -2.21 5.94 21.62
CA LEU A 216 -1.46 5.60 22.84
C LEU A 216 -2.13 4.43 23.54
N ASP A 217 -1.31 3.50 24.01
CA ASP A 217 -1.75 2.29 24.70
C ASP A 217 -1.01 2.12 26.04
N GLU A 218 -1.58 1.33 26.95
CA GLU A 218 -0.94 1.01 28.24
C GLU A 218 0.32 0.15 28.06
N SER A 219 0.35 -0.73 27.05
CA SER A 219 1.52 -1.53 26.74
C SER A 219 2.64 -0.72 26.06
N GLY A 220 2.31 0.48 25.56
CA GLY A 220 3.18 1.32 24.74
C GLY A 220 3.27 0.88 23.27
N TYR A 221 2.52 -0.15 22.87
CA TYR A 221 2.52 -0.69 21.51
C TYR A 221 1.09 -0.95 21.01
N SER A 222 0.93 -0.93 19.69
CA SER A 222 -0.23 -1.44 18.98
C SER A 222 0.18 -2.69 18.20
N ILE A 223 -0.62 -3.74 18.31
CA ILE A 223 -0.36 -5.01 17.62
C ILE A 223 -1.32 -5.11 16.45
N VAL A 224 -0.77 -5.36 15.26
CA VAL A 224 -1.55 -5.67 14.06
C VAL A 224 -1.11 -7.02 13.51
N GLU A 225 -2.09 -7.84 13.13
CA GLU A 225 -1.89 -9.18 12.59
C GLU A 225 -2.28 -9.20 11.12
N PHE A 226 -1.45 -9.83 10.30
CA PHE A 226 -1.71 -9.98 8.88
C PHE A 226 -2.45 -11.29 8.62
N GLY A 227 -3.56 -11.20 7.88
CA GLY A 227 -4.26 -12.37 7.35
C GLY A 227 -3.46 -13.06 6.24
N ASP A 228 -3.98 -14.16 5.71
CA ASP A 228 -3.42 -14.79 4.51
C ASP A 228 -3.78 -13.96 3.27
N PRO A 229 -2.91 -13.90 2.24
CA PRO A 229 -3.25 -13.27 0.98
C PRO A 229 -4.23 -14.13 0.20
N ASP A 230 -5.18 -13.48 -0.48
CA ASP A 230 -6.00 -14.14 -1.48
C ASP A 230 -5.14 -14.31 -2.76
N SER A 231 -5.11 -15.49 -3.37
CA SER A 231 -4.34 -15.72 -4.60
C SER A 231 -5.20 -16.29 -5.72
N PHE A 232 -4.84 -15.93 -6.95
CA PHE A 232 -5.50 -16.37 -8.17
C PHE A 232 -4.43 -16.66 -9.23
N MET A 233 -4.73 -17.56 -10.14
CA MET A 233 -3.86 -17.84 -11.28
C MET A 233 -4.62 -17.56 -12.57
N HIS A 234 -4.13 -16.62 -13.37
CA HIS A 234 -4.70 -16.28 -14.66
C HIS A 234 -3.80 -16.81 -15.77
N CYS A 235 -4.32 -17.73 -16.57
CA CYS A 235 -3.58 -18.42 -17.61
C CYS A 235 -4.30 -18.38 -18.95
N TRP A 236 -3.52 -18.39 -20.03
CA TRP A 236 -4.03 -18.44 -21.39
C TRP A 236 -3.76 -19.81 -22.02
N PHE A 237 -4.73 -20.29 -22.80
CA PHE A 237 -4.62 -21.55 -23.53
C PHE A 237 -4.09 -21.37 -24.93
N GLU A 238 -3.29 -22.34 -25.38
CA GLU A 238 -2.82 -22.42 -26.76
C GLU A 238 -3.80 -23.33 -27.55
N GLY A 239 -4.76 -22.74 -28.26
CA GLY A 239 -5.80 -23.48 -28.98
C GLY A 239 -6.57 -22.64 -30.02
N LYS A 240 -7.07 -23.30 -31.08
CA LYS A 240 -7.67 -22.63 -32.26
C LYS A 240 -9.00 -21.93 -31.93
N LEU A 241 -9.07 -20.65 -32.34
CA LEU A 241 -10.23 -19.78 -32.61
C LEU A 241 -10.63 -18.69 -31.61
N HIS A 242 -10.09 -18.65 -30.39
CA HIS A 242 -9.97 -17.40 -29.60
C HIS A 242 -8.95 -17.63 -28.47
N ASN A 243 -8.11 -16.64 -28.19
CA ASN A 243 -7.23 -16.62 -27.01
C ASN A 243 -8.11 -16.58 -25.76
N GLN A 244 -8.59 -17.72 -25.30
CA GLN A 244 -9.41 -17.81 -24.11
C GLN A 244 -8.47 -17.78 -22.89
N SER A 245 -8.60 -16.75 -22.09
CA SER A 245 -7.94 -16.65 -20.80
C SER A 245 -8.86 -17.23 -19.72
N CYS A 246 -8.27 -17.83 -18.68
CA CYS A 246 -8.99 -18.46 -17.60
C CYS A 246 -8.40 -18.06 -16.26
N LEU A 247 -9.28 -17.76 -15.31
CA LEU A 247 -8.94 -17.52 -13.92
C LEU A 247 -9.17 -18.79 -13.10
N TYR A 248 -8.15 -19.21 -12.35
CA TYR A 248 -8.20 -20.31 -11.41
C TYR A 248 -8.10 -19.77 -9.99
N ILE A 249 -8.84 -20.41 -9.09
CA ILE A 249 -8.72 -20.22 -7.64
C ILE A 249 -7.99 -21.45 -7.09
N PRO A 250 -6.73 -21.32 -6.67
CA PRO A 250 -5.99 -22.40 -6.02
C PRO A 250 -6.71 -22.88 -4.76
N MET A 251 -6.79 -24.19 -4.57
CA MET A 251 -7.27 -24.77 -3.31
C MET A 251 -6.20 -24.57 -2.24
N THR A 252 -6.56 -23.96 -1.12
CA THR A 252 -5.66 -23.79 0.02
C THR A 252 -5.47 -25.11 0.74
N ASP A 253 -4.23 -25.59 0.81
CA ASP A 253 -3.87 -26.77 1.60
C ASP A 253 -3.64 -26.34 3.05
N SER A 254 -4.56 -26.69 3.94
CA SER A 254 -4.50 -26.36 5.36
C SER A 254 -3.58 -27.27 6.17
N ASP A 255 -3.14 -28.39 5.59
CA ASP A 255 -2.45 -29.47 6.32
C ASP A 255 -0.94 -29.25 6.43
N GLU A 256 -0.39 -28.23 5.76
CA GLU A 256 1.02 -27.88 5.91
C GLU A 256 1.28 -26.98 7.12
N SER A 257 2.24 -27.41 7.93
CA SER A 257 2.74 -26.68 9.11
C SER A 257 3.27 -25.31 8.71
N ARG A 258 2.45 -24.28 8.88
CA ARG A 258 2.83 -22.87 8.68
C ARG A 258 3.97 -22.48 9.62
N ILE A 259 5.03 -21.91 9.06
CA ILE A 259 6.10 -21.30 9.86
C ILE A 259 5.75 -19.83 10.10
N GLY A 260 5.06 -19.59 11.22
CA GLY A 260 4.84 -18.25 11.79
C GLY A 260 3.58 -17.51 11.31
N THR A 261 3.15 -16.55 12.13
CA THR A 261 2.17 -15.52 11.78
C THR A 261 2.89 -14.18 11.65
N ALA A 262 2.57 -13.39 10.63
CA ALA A 262 3.11 -12.04 10.50
C ALA A 262 2.37 -11.13 11.48
N VAL A 263 3.03 -10.81 12.59
CA VAL A 263 2.53 -9.91 13.63
C VAL A 263 3.45 -8.70 13.73
N TRP A 264 2.90 -7.51 13.58
CA TRP A 264 3.64 -6.26 13.73
C TRP A 264 3.31 -5.59 15.05
N ARG A 265 4.33 -5.47 15.91
CA ARG A 265 4.26 -4.67 17.13
C ARG A 265 4.76 -3.25 16.83
N ILE A 266 3.84 -2.33 16.64
CA ILE A 266 4.10 -0.92 16.28
C ILE A 266 4.20 -0.11 17.57
N PRO A 267 5.30 0.66 17.79
CA PRO A 267 5.40 1.52 18.97
C PRO A 267 4.36 2.65 18.89
N SER A 268 3.55 2.80 19.94
CA SER A 268 2.54 3.85 20.06
C SER A 268 2.80 4.82 21.21
N GLY A 269 3.67 4.45 22.16
CA GLY A 269 3.97 5.26 23.33
C GLY A 269 2.98 5.04 24.48
N PHE A 270 3.48 5.24 25.70
CA PHE A 270 2.73 5.01 26.92
C PHE A 270 1.76 6.17 27.21
N LYS A 271 0.50 5.80 27.43
CA LYS A 271 -0.55 6.79 27.76
C LYS A 271 -0.26 7.58 29.03
N GLU A 272 0.38 6.96 30.03
CA GLU A 272 0.75 7.61 31.30
C GLU A 272 1.76 8.77 31.13
N HIS A 273 2.65 8.68 30.14
CA HIS A 273 3.66 9.71 29.89
C HIS A 273 3.13 10.88 29.05
N ALA A 274 1.94 10.76 28.46
CA ALA A 274 1.42 11.73 27.49
C ALA A 274 1.37 13.17 28.05
N GLY A 275 0.90 13.33 29.29
CA GLY A 275 0.81 14.65 29.93
C GLY A 275 2.18 15.28 30.18
N VAL A 276 3.12 14.50 30.71
CA VAL A 276 4.49 14.96 30.98
C VAL A 276 5.21 15.34 29.69
N VAL A 277 5.15 14.46 28.68
CA VAL A 277 5.75 14.71 27.35
C VAL A 277 5.16 15.98 26.73
N SER A 278 3.84 16.18 26.82
CA SER A 278 3.17 17.38 26.30
C SER A 278 3.69 18.66 26.97
N VAL A 279 3.74 18.70 28.31
CA VAL A 279 4.22 19.88 29.07
C VAL A 279 5.68 20.19 28.75
N VAL A 280 6.55 19.19 28.75
CA VAL A 280 7.99 19.37 28.46
C VAL A 280 8.18 19.85 27.02
N THR A 281 7.45 19.27 26.06
CA THR A 281 7.50 19.67 24.65
C THR A 281 7.04 21.10 24.46
N LEU A 282 5.96 21.51 25.14
CA LEU A 282 5.44 22.88 25.07
C LEU A 282 6.45 23.88 25.63
N ILE A 283 7.02 23.62 26.80
CA ILE A 283 8.03 24.50 27.42
C ILE A 283 9.27 24.59 26.52
N SER A 284 9.75 23.45 26.01
CA SER A 284 10.91 23.39 25.11
C SER A 284 10.66 24.18 23.82
N ALA A 285 9.51 23.99 23.18
CA ALA A 285 9.13 24.70 21.96
C ALA A 285 9.00 26.21 22.21
N PHE A 286 8.39 26.61 23.32
CA PHE A 286 8.25 28.02 23.70
C PHE A 286 9.61 28.69 23.93
N LEU A 287 10.47 28.07 24.74
CA LEU A 287 11.82 28.59 25.01
C LEU A 287 12.68 28.64 23.74
N SER A 288 12.58 27.62 22.89
CA SER A 288 13.28 27.57 21.60
C SER A 288 12.82 28.69 20.67
N THR A 289 11.51 28.92 20.58
CA THR A 289 10.94 30.00 19.77
C THR A 289 11.37 31.37 20.29
N LEU A 290 11.34 31.58 21.61
CA LEU A 290 11.80 32.81 22.24
C LEU A 290 13.28 33.06 21.95
N LEU A 291 14.12 32.03 22.04
CA LEU A 291 15.55 32.12 21.74
C LEU A 291 15.79 32.48 20.27
N ILE A 292 15.08 31.85 19.33
CA ILE A 292 15.19 32.16 17.90
C ILE A 292 14.81 33.61 17.63
N VAL A 293 13.74 34.12 18.24
CA VAL A 293 13.30 35.51 18.09
C VAL A 293 14.32 36.49 18.69
N LEU A 294 14.82 36.21 19.90
CA LEU A 294 15.84 37.05 20.56
C LEU A 294 17.12 37.12 19.75
N ILE A 295 17.63 35.97 19.29
CA ILE A 295 18.80 35.92 18.41
C ILE A 295 18.53 36.71 17.13
N SER A 296 17.37 36.51 16.50
CA SER A 296 17.03 37.24 15.26
C SER A 296 17.04 38.75 15.49
N ILE A 297 16.46 39.26 16.57
CA ILE A 297 16.46 40.70 16.90
C ILE A 297 17.88 41.19 17.19
N CYS A 298 18.64 40.50 18.05
CA CYS A 298 19.97 40.93 18.46
C CYS A 298 21.02 40.88 17.34
N PHE A 299 20.87 39.97 16.37
CA PHE A 299 21.81 39.79 15.26
C PHE A 299 21.33 40.38 13.92
N SER A 300 20.15 41.01 13.87
CA SER A 300 19.68 41.75 12.69
C SER A 300 20.52 43.00 12.37
N ASP A 301 21.27 43.51 13.35
CA ASP A 301 22.11 44.72 13.21
C ASP A 301 23.56 44.44 12.73
N ILE A 302 23.84 43.25 12.20
CA ILE A 302 25.11 43.01 11.50
C ILE A 302 25.08 43.80 10.18
N LYS A 303 25.67 44.99 10.20
CA LYS A 303 25.88 45.84 9.02
C LYS A 303 26.47 45.00 7.88
N PRO A 304 25.93 45.08 6.65
CA PRO A 304 26.54 44.42 5.51
C PRO A 304 27.97 44.93 5.38
N CYS A 305 28.93 44.02 5.44
CA CYS A 305 30.32 44.32 5.16
C CYS A 305 30.36 44.95 3.76
N LYS A 306 30.66 46.25 3.69
CA LYS A 306 30.85 46.95 2.40
C LYS A 306 31.97 46.21 1.68
N SER A 307 31.63 45.41 0.68
CA SER A 307 32.62 44.91 -0.27
C SER A 307 33.17 46.11 -1.01
N TRP A 308 34.33 46.61 -0.58
CA TRP A 308 35.16 47.48 -1.39
C TRP A 308 35.65 46.63 -2.57
N LYS A 309 34.93 46.66 -3.69
CA LYS A 309 35.56 46.39 -4.98
C LYS A 309 36.40 47.62 -5.32
N GLN A 310 37.70 47.52 -5.09
CA GLN A 310 38.68 48.41 -5.72
C GLN A 310 38.75 48.09 -7.22
N SER A 311 39.05 49.17 -7.96
CA SER A 311 39.17 49.35 -9.41
C SER A 311 39.75 48.20 -10.22
#